data_AF-A0A090WPU2-F1
#
_entry.id   AF-A0A090WPU2-F1
#
_cell.length_a   1.000
_cell.length_b   1.000
_cell.length_c   1.000
_cell.angle_alpha   90.00
_cell.angle_beta   90.00
_cell.angle_gamma   90.00
#
_symmetry.space_group_name_H-M   'P 1'
#
loop_
_entity.id
_entity.type
_entity.pdbx_description
1 polymer ?
#
loop_
_entity_poly.entity_id
_entity_poly.type
_entity_poly.pdbx_seq_one_letter_code
_entity_poly.pdbx_strand_id
1 'polypeptide(L)' 'MLDGVFIYGRQCNSTGGTPTDLDASGGHTSVTQYTDGVEEYHYHIINEVYAAGNYAYQPAYVLFAGPFQGY' A
#
# COMPACT_ATOMS: atom_id res chain seq x y z
N MET A 1 -2.68 -10.78 -19.52
CA MET A 1 -2.80 -9.62 -18.60
C MET A 1 -4.26 -9.55 -18.22
N LEU A 2 -4.58 -9.56 -16.93
CA LEU A 2 -5.97 -9.60 -16.45
C LEU A 2 -6.42 -8.15 -16.21
N ASP A 3 -7.16 -7.56 -17.14
CA ASP A 3 -7.75 -6.23 -16.96
C ASP A 3 -9.12 -6.35 -16.28
N GLY A 4 -9.42 -5.41 -15.37
CA GLY A 4 -10.78 -5.25 -14.82
C GLY A 4 -11.09 -5.99 -13.51
N VAL A 5 -10.09 -6.35 -12.70
CA VAL A 5 -10.33 -6.84 -11.33
C VAL A 5 -10.35 -5.71 -10.32
N PHE A 6 -11.28 -5.77 -9.38
CA PHE A 6 -11.26 -4.90 -8.21
C PHE A 6 -10.08 -5.25 -7.30
N ILE A 7 -9.34 -4.23 -6.87
CA ILE A 7 -8.29 -4.36 -5.86
C ILE A 7 -8.86 -3.87 -4.54
N TYR A 8 -8.74 -4.71 -3.51
CA TYR A 8 -9.20 -4.38 -2.16
C TYR A 8 -8.01 -4.35 -1.21
N GLY A 9 -7.91 -3.29 -0.41
CA GLY A 9 -6.97 -3.21 0.71
C GLY A 9 -7.51 -3.97 1.92
N ARG A 10 -6.61 -4.54 2.72
CA ARG A 10 -6.95 -5.07 4.05
C ARG A 10 -6.90 -3.91 5.05
N GLN A 11 -7.82 -3.90 6.02
CA GLN A 11 -7.71 -3.01 7.17
C GLN A 11 -6.43 -3.31 7.97
N CYS A 12 -5.81 -2.26 8.54
CA CYS A 12 -4.67 -2.45 9.42
C CYS A 12 -5.11 -3.25 10.65
N ASN A 13 -4.36 -4.32 10.96
CA ASN A 13 -4.62 -5.16 12.12
C ASN A 13 -4.53 -4.36 13.44
N SER A 14 -3.57 -3.43 13.52
CA SER A 14 -3.33 -2.63 14.72
C SER A 14 -4.36 -1.54 14.96
N THR A 15 -5.01 -1.00 13.92
CA THR A 15 -5.99 0.12 14.07
C THR A 15 -7.43 -0.28 13.79
N GLY A 16 -7.68 -1.46 13.21
CA GLY A 16 -9.01 -1.90 12.81
C GLY A 16 -9.60 -1.13 11.62
N GLY A 17 -8.79 -0.32 10.93
CA GLY A 17 -9.23 0.55 9.84
C GLY A 17 -8.06 1.00 8.97
N THR A 18 -8.21 2.15 8.31
CA THR A 18 -7.10 2.82 7.61
C THR A 18 -6.28 3.59 8.64
N PRO A 19 -4.95 3.34 8.76
CA PRO A 19 -4.10 4.09 9.67
C PRO A 19 -4.01 5.58 9.27
N THR A 20 -3.82 6.45 10.26
CA THR A 20 -3.69 7.91 10.06
C THR A 20 -2.25 8.40 10.17
N ASP A 21 -1.32 7.50 10.51
CA ASP A 21 0.10 7.73 10.74
C ASP A 21 0.97 7.26 9.55
N LEU A 22 0.38 7.20 8.36
CA LEU A 22 1.08 6.81 7.13
C LEU A 22 2.15 7.82 6.75
N ASP A 23 3.29 7.32 6.27
CA ASP A 23 4.34 8.14 5.69
C ASP A 23 4.02 8.55 4.23
N ALA A 24 4.95 9.27 3.59
CA ALA A 24 4.81 9.71 2.20
C ALA A 24 4.72 8.55 1.18
N SER A 25 5.07 7.34 1.58
CA SER A 25 4.96 6.12 0.77
C SER A 25 3.61 5.42 0.98
N GLY A 26 2.80 5.87 1.92
CA GLY A 26 1.55 5.20 2.31
C GLY A 26 1.79 3.98 3.20
N GLY A 27 2.96 3.86 3.83
CA GLY A 27 3.30 2.78 4.75
C GLY A 27 3.42 3.26 6.19
N HIS A 28 3.42 2.30 7.12
CA HIS A 28 3.74 2.54 8.53
C HIS A 28 4.27 1.27 9.21
N THR A 29 4.85 1.43 10.39
CA THR A 29 5.37 0.32 11.20
C THR A 29 4.37 -0.02 12.29
N SER A 30 3.78 -1.21 12.23
CA SER A 30 2.94 -1.74 13.30
C SER A 30 2.81 -3.26 13.21
N VAL A 31 2.14 -3.87 14.19
CA VAL A 31 1.91 -5.32 14.22
C VAL A 31 0.87 -5.71 13.17
N THR A 32 1.17 -6.75 12.39
CA THR A 32 0.19 -7.38 11.52
C THR A 32 -0.32 -8.68 12.15
N GLN A 33 -1.39 -9.25 11.61
CA GLN A 33 -1.91 -10.56 12.06
C GLN A 33 -0.91 -11.72 11.86
N TYR A 34 0.23 -11.48 11.20
CA TYR A 34 1.24 -12.49 10.86
C TYR A 34 2.60 -12.28 11.53
N THR A 35 2.76 -11.23 12.32
CA THR A 35 4.07 -10.87 12.89
C THR A 35 4.26 -11.31 14.34
N ASP A 36 3.33 -12.09 14.92
CA ASP A 36 3.40 -12.58 16.30
C ASP A 36 3.71 -11.49 17.35
N GLY A 37 3.17 -10.28 17.13
CA GLY A 37 3.38 -9.13 18.01
C GLY A 37 4.66 -8.32 17.74
N VAL A 38 5.46 -8.71 16.75
CA VAL A 38 6.60 -7.93 16.26
C VAL A 38 6.10 -6.84 15.30
N GLU A 39 6.65 -5.63 15.39
CA GLU A 39 6.29 -4.56 14.45
C GLU A 39 7.03 -4.74 13.12
N GLU A 40 6.30 -4.57 12.01
CA GLU A 40 6.87 -4.59 10.67
C GLU A 40 6.33 -3.42 9.84
N TYR A 41 7.18 -2.90 8.96
CA TYR A 41 6.77 -1.89 8.00
C TYR A 41 5.90 -2.51 6.91
N HIS A 42 4.71 -1.97 6.69
CA HIS A 42 3.81 -2.43 5.66
C HIS A 42 3.01 -1.30 5.02
N TYR A 43 2.59 -1.54 3.78
CA TYR A 43 1.89 -0.57 2.94
C TYR A 43 0.37 -0.70 3.04
N HIS A 44 -0.31 0.43 2.94
CA HIS A 44 -1.75 0.51 2.73
C HIS A 44 -2.06 1.05 1.33
N ILE A 45 -3.07 0.48 0.67
CA ILE A 45 -3.41 0.88 -0.71
C ILE A 45 -3.81 2.34 -0.74
N ILE A 46 -3.11 3.13 -1.55
CA ILE A 46 -3.49 4.51 -1.85
C ILE A 46 -4.35 4.54 -3.12
N ASN A 47 -5.49 5.22 -3.04
CA ASN A 47 -6.43 5.29 -4.16
C ASN A 47 -6.17 6.54 -5.02
N GLU A 48 -4.92 6.69 -5.45
CA GLU A 48 -4.47 7.84 -6.24
C GLU A 48 -4.09 7.40 -7.67
N VAL A 49 -4.60 8.16 -8.66
CA VAL A 49 -4.30 7.93 -10.07
C VAL A 49 -3.07 8.75 -10.42
N TYR A 50 -1.98 8.07 -10.74
CA TYR A 50 -0.77 8.74 -11.21
C TYR A 50 -0.72 8.70 -12.74
N ALA A 51 -0.55 9.86 -13.35
CA ALA A 51 -0.18 9.94 -14.75
C ALA A 51 1.24 9.38 -14.89
N ALA A 52 1.37 8.13 -15.33
CA ALA A 52 2.66 7.49 -15.46
C ALA A 52 3.42 8.09 -16.65
N GLY A 53 4.33 9.03 -16.39
CA GLY A 53 5.25 9.56 -17.41
C GLY A 53 6.36 8.58 -17.84
N ASN A 54 6.50 7.44 -17.15
CA ASN A 54 7.66 6.54 -17.33
C ASN A 54 7.33 5.03 -17.31
N TYR A 55 6.07 4.62 -17.20
CA TYR A 55 5.68 3.23 -17.47
C TYR A 55 5.06 3.17 -18.86
N ALA A 56 5.56 2.27 -19.71
CA ALA A 56 5.33 2.23 -21.15
C ALA A 56 3.85 2.07 -21.62
N TYR A 57 2.87 2.11 -20.71
CA TYR A 57 1.46 1.85 -21.00
C TYR A 57 0.54 2.69 -20.09
N GLN A 58 -0.11 3.74 -20.63
CA GLN A 58 -1.39 4.33 -20.15
C GLN A 58 -1.42 4.82 -18.66
N PRO A 59 -2.49 5.46 -18.15
CA PRO A 59 -2.61 5.73 -16.71
C PRO A 59 -2.52 4.43 -15.90
N ALA A 60 -1.72 4.44 -14.82
CA ALA A 60 -1.52 3.29 -13.95
C ALA A 60 -2.11 3.56 -12.56
N TYR A 61 -2.71 2.54 -11.96
CA TYR A 61 -3.06 2.54 -10.55
C TYR A 61 -1.87 2.06 -9.75
N VAL A 62 -1.37 2.92 -8.86
CA VAL A 62 -0.22 2.63 -8.01
C VAL A 62 -0.73 2.16 -6.66
N LEU A 63 -0.17 1.05 -6.13
CA LEU A 63 -0.61 0.49 -4.85
C LEU A 63 0.00 1.23 -3.64
N PHE A 64 1.18 1.81 -3.78
CA PHE A 64 1.88 2.59 -2.76
C PHE A 64 2.80 3.62 -3.43
N ALA A 65 2.97 4.78 -2.79
CA ALA A 65 3.87 5.81 -3.28
C ALA A 65 5.29 5.55 -2.79
N GLY A 66 6.26 6.29 -3.30
CA GLY A 66 7.63 6.27 -2.77
C GLY A 66 8.43 4.99 -3.08
N PRO A 67 9.67 4.91 -2.57
CA PRO A 67 10.54 3.77 -2.78
C PRO A 67 10.01 2.52 -2.07
N PHE A 68 10.15 1.37 -2.74
CA PHE A 68 9.92 0.08 -2.11
C PHE A 68 10.92 -0.14 -0.97
N GLN A 69 10.41 -0.48 0.21
CA GLN A 69 11.15 -0.67 1.46
C GLN A 69 11.17 -2.15 1.89
N GLY A 70 11.05 -3.08 0.94
CA GLY A 70 11.02 -4.50 1.27
C GLY A 70 12.29 -5.01 1.94
N TYR A 71 12.14 -6.18 2.57
CA TYR A 71 13.23 -7.07 2.96
C TYR A 71 13.64 -7.98 1.80
#